data_AF-A0A031JWJ5-F1
#
_entry.id   AF-A0A031JWJ5-F1
#
_cell.length_a   1.000
_cell.length_b   1.000
_cell.length_c   1.000
_cell.angle_alpha   90.00
_cell.angle_beta   90.00
_cell.angle_gamma   90.00
#
_symmetry.space_group_name_H-M   'P 1'
#
loop_
_entity.id
_entity.type
_entity.pdbx_description
1 polymer ?
#
loop_
_entity_poly.entity_id
_entity_poly.type
_entity_poly.pdbx_seq_one_letter_code
_entity_poly.pdbx_strand_id
1 'polypeptide(L)'
;MSTLAPYPPEILDALFEAVEMDDVVDPVVSLPDPIPVACGEADMRRCLDLCVQFWREGANRADLRALTATLLLTGDLPSDARRRYKLIRARYKHLRFALVLYGRNHRAPLLFRATVAVMGHLQDSYRNGRRTAVLGYALLLRMLLMRSVWIAVQREVAGVRLDGADGFLRFRRAEVGRLRLWLGEGLGEGLGEAKLTAHRFHAMRKIISRQVSFYDTMRTLEPDERIFRMSRFLSAINGLMGSLHDDLVEESVAGRNDYHRDEFRVPQDIRDRLSSLTRAYPN
;
A
#
# COMPACT_ATOMS: atom_id res chain seq x y z
N MET A 1 -8.32 -10.88 -23.71
CA MET A 1 -8.59 -9.57 -23.10
C MET A 1 -10.07 -9.55 -22.80
N SER A 2 -10.48 -9.60 -21.53
CA SER A 2 -11.92 -9.53 -21.21
C SER A 2 -12.35 -8.09 -21.44
N THR A 3 -13.23 -7.90 -22.42
CA THR A 3 -13.88 -6.63 -22.78
C THR A 3 -14.99 -6.35 -21.78
N LEU A 4 -14.65 -6.10 -20.52
CA LEU A 4 -15.57 -5.42 -19.61
C LEU A 4 -15.58 -3.94 -20.00
N ALA A 5 -16.77 -3.36 -20.09
CA ALA A 5 -16.92 -1.92 -20.22
C ALA A 5 -16.12 -1.22 -19.10
N PRO A 6 -15.52 -0.05 -19.36
CA PRO A 6 -14.84 0.71 -18.32
C PRO A 6 -15.80 0.95 -17.15
N TYR A 7 -15.28 0.87 -15.92
CA TYR A 7 -16.01 1.29 -14.73
C TYR A 7 -16.39 2.77 -14.86
N PRO A 8 -17.58 3.16 -14.38
CA PRO A 8 -18.04 4.53 -14.51
C PRO A 8 -17.25 5.45 -13.54
N PRO A 9 -17.16 6.76 -13.81
CA PRO A 9 -16.36 7.70 -13.02
C PRO A 9 -16.69 7.69 -11.53
N GLU A 10 -17.96 7.52 -11.17
CA GLU A 10 -18.43 7.51 -9.79
C GLU A 10 -17.79 6.38 -8.96
N ILE A 11 -17.51 5.24 -9.60
CA ILE A 11 -16.83 4.10 -8.95
C ILE A 11 -15.34 4.41 -8.76
N LEU A 12 -14.72 5.13 -9.70
CA LEU A 12 -13.32 5.55 -9.57
C LEU A 12 -13.16 6.63 -8.50
N ASP A 13 -14.11 7.55 -8.42
CA ASP A 13 -14.15 8.60 -7.38
C ASP A 13 -14.40 7.99 -6.01
N ALA A 14 -15.32 7.04 -5.88
CA ALA A 14 -15.52 6.30 -4.63
C ALA A 14 -14.26 5.53 -4.19
N LEU A 15 -13.53 4.90 -5.13
CA LEU A 15 -12.24 4.28 -4.81
C LEU A 15 -11.19 5.32 -4.44
N PHE A 16 -11.20 6.49 -5.09
CA PHE A 16 -10.27 7.56 -4.78
C PHE A 16 -10.48 8.09 -3.37
N GLU A 17 -11.73 8.37 -2.99
CA GLU A 17 -12.12 8.75 -1.63
C GLU A 17 -11.71 7.69 -0.62
N ALA A 18 -11.92 6.41 -0.95
CA ALA A 18 -11.48 5.30 -0.11
C ALA A 18 -9.98 5.34 0.17
N VAL A 19 -9.16 5.49 -0.88
CA VAL A 19 -7.69 5.57 -0.80
C VAL A 19 -7.21 6.81 -0.05
N GLU A 20 -7.92 7.93 -0.14
CA GLU A 20 -7.58 9.13 0.65
C GLU A 20 -7.83 8.91 2.16
N MET A 21 -8.70 7.97 2.53
CA MET A 21 -9.04 7.64 3.92
C MET A 21 -8.18 6.52 4.53
N ASP A 22 -7.25 5.93 3.78
CA ASP A 22 -6.39 4.78 4.18
C ASP A 22 -5.63 4.97 5.50
N ASP A 23 -5.34 6.21 5.88
CA ASP A 23 -4.55 6.57 7.07
C ASP A 23 -5.39 7.27 8.15
N VAL A 24 -6.73 7.31 8.03
CA VAL A 24 -7.61 7.94 9.02
C VAL A 24 -7.85 7.01 10.22
N VAL A 25 -7.43 7.47 11.41
CA VAL A 25 -7.63 6.76 12.68
C VAL A 25 -9.06 6.92 13.15
N ASP A 26 -9.79 5.80 13.23
CA ASP A 26 -11.14 5.73 13.77
C ASP A 26 -11.12 5.06 15.13
N PRO A 27 -11.45 5.77 16.23
CA PRO A 27 -11.37 5.20 17.56
C PRO A 27 -12.51 4.21 17.86
N VAL A 28 -13.64 4.27 17.14
CA VAL A 28 -14.88 3.53 17.47
C VAL A 28 -15.09 2.28 16.62
N VAL A 29 -14.32 2.12 15.53
CA VAL A 29 -14.49 0.97 14.64
C VAL A 29 -14.07 -0.36 15.29
N SER A 30 -14.96 -1.35 15.22
CA SER A 30 -14.73 -2.71 15.66
C SER A 30 -14.46 -3.66 14.49
N LEU A 31 -13.73 -4.74 14.77
CA LEU A 31 -13.49 -5.81 13.82
C LEU A 31 -14.82 -6.54 13.52
N PRO A 32 -15.15 -6.83 12.25
CA PRO A 32 -16.35 -7.60 11.94
C PRO A 32 -16.21 -9.07 12.32
N ASP A 33 -17.32 -9.67 12.73
CA ASP A 33 -17.44 -11.10 13.06
C ASP A 33 -18.60 -11.72 12.26
N PRO A 34 -18.34 -12.70 11.36
CA PRO A 34 -17.04 -13.20 10.95
C PRO A 34 -16.31 -12.23 9.98
N ILE A 35 -14.98 -12.34 9.89
CA ILE A 35 -14.18 -11.57 8.93
C ILE A 35 -14.51 -12.01 7.49
N PRO A 36 -14.88 -11.09 6.57
CA PRO A 36 -15.21 -11.42 5.19
C PRO A 36 -13.95 -11.76 4.38
N VAL A 37 -13.57 -13.04 4.34
CA VAL A 37 -12.40 -13.51 3.58
C VAL A 37 -12.71 -14.08 2.21
N ALA A 38 -13.98 -14.37 1.92
CA ALA A 38 -14.42 -14.94 0.66
C ALA A 38 -14.15 -13.96 -0.50
N CYS A 39 -13.56 -14.48 -1.57
CA CYS A 39 -13.31 -13.73 -2.81
C CYS A 39 -13.11 -14.77 -3.92
N GLY A 40 -14.05 -14.85 -4.86
CA GLY A 40 -13.93 -15.74 -6.01
C GLY A 40 -12.96 -15.18 -7.05
N GLU A 41 -12.56 -16.00 -8.01
CA GLU A 41 -11.68 -15.55 -9.10
C GLU A 41 -12.30 -14.44 -9.94
N ALA A 42 -13.63 -14.43 -10.09
CA ALA A 42 -14.37 -13.37 -10.76
C ALA A 42 -14.27 -12.03 -9.99
N ASP A 43 -14.33 -12.07 -8.66
CA ASP A 43 -14.21 -10.89 -7.79
C ASP A 43 -12.78 -10.36 -7.81
N MET A 44 -11.79 -11.26 -7.75
CA MET A 44 -10.37 -10.92 -7.90
C MET A 44 -10.11 -10.23 -9.24
N ARG A 45 -10.72 -10.73 -10.32
CA ARG A 45 -10.64 -10.10 -11.65
C ARG A 45 -11.23 -8.70 -11.64
N ARG A 46 -12.46 -8.53 -11.16
CA ARG A 46 -13.12 -7.22 -11.08
C ARG A 46 -12.31 -6.23 -10.24
N CYS A 47 -11.81 -6.66 -9.08
CA CYS A 47 -10.94 -5.85 -8.23
C CYS A 47 -9.66 -5.39 -8.95
N LEU A 48 -8.95 -6.33 -9.61
CA LEU A 48 -7.73 -5.99 -10.34
C LEU A 48 -8.02 -5.06 -11.50
N ASP A 49 -9.09 -5.30 -12.26
CA ASP A 49 -9.46 -4.48 -13.41
C ASP A 49 -9.80 -3.04 -12.98
N LEU A 50 -10.54 -2.87 -11.86
CA LEU A 50 -10.80 -1.57 -11.26
C LEU A 50 -9.49 -0.87 -10.86
N CYS A 51 -8.58 -1.57 -10.17
CA CYS A 51 -7.30 -1.00 -9.76
C CYS A 51 -6.43 -0.58 -10.96
N VAL A 52 -6.48 -1.34 -12.07
CA VAL A 52 -5.77 -1.02 -13.31
C VAL A 52 -6.36 0.21 -13.97
N GLN A 53 -7.70 0.33 -14.05
CA GLN A 53 -8.35 1.51 -14.60
C GLN A 53 -8.07 2.75 -13.75
N PHE A 54 -8.24 2.65 -12.44
CA PHE A 54 -7.93 3.71 -11.47
C PHE A 54 -6.49 4.25 -11.61
N TRP A 55 -5.53 3.35 -11.79
CA TRP A 55 -4.16 3.75 -12.07
C TRP A 55 -3.99 4.40 -13.44
N ARG A 56 -4.56 3.83 -14.50
CA ARG A 56 -4.40 4.35 -15.88
C ARG A 56 -4.95 5.75 -16.05
N GLU A 57 -6.12 6.03 -15.48
CA GLU A 57 -6.77 7.33 -15.60
C GLU A 57 -6.08 8.40 -14.76
N GLY A 58 -5.60 8.04 -13.57
CA GLY A 58 -5.03 9.01 -12.66
C GLY A 58 -3.49 9.09 -12.62
N ALA A 59 -2.76 8.21 -13.30
CA ALA A 59 -1.30 8.25 -13.40
C ALA A 59 -0.85 8.74 -14.79
N ASN A 60 -1.04 10.04 -15.05
CA ASN A 60 -0.69 10.64 -16.32
C ASN A 60 0.85 10.80 -16.48
N ARG A 61 1.39 10.25 -17.56
CA ARG A 61 2.81 10.33 -17.92
C ARG A 61 3.28 11.77 -18.13
N ALA A 62 2.46 12.63 -18.74
CA ALA A 62 2.80 14.03 -18.98
C ALA A 62 2.92 14.79 -17.64
N ASP A 63 2.00 14.56 -16.72
CA ASP A 63 2.02 15.18 -15.39
C ASP A 63 3.27 14.78 -14.61
N LEU A 64 3.60 13.49 -14.56
CA LEU A 64 4.83 13.02 -13.91
C LEU A 64 6.09 13.60 -14.57
N ARG A 65 6.09 13.82 -15.88
CA ARG A 65 7.20 14.49 -16.58
C ARG A 65 7.32 15.96 -16.22
N ALA A 66 6.20 16.67 -16.05
CA ALA A 66 6.19 18.06 -15.61
C ALA A 66 6.65 18.20 -14.15
N LEU A 67 6.18 17.32 -13.26
CA LEU A 67 6.59 17.26 -11.86
C LEU A 67 8.10 16.97 -11.73
N THR A 68 8.61 15.97 -12.46
CA THR A 68 10.05 15.66 -12.46
C THR A 68 10.90 16.75 -13.08
N ALA A 69 10.41 17.47 -14.10
CA ALA A 69 11.11 18.63 -14.64
C ALA A 69 11.24 19.75 -13.61
N THR A 70 10.16 20.02 -12.86
CA THR A 70 10.17 21.00 -11.77
C THR A 70 11.20 20.59 -10.71
N LEU A 71 11.15 19.34 -10.22
CA LEU A 71 12.12 18.82 -9.24
C LEU A 71 13.58 18.90 -9.70
N LEU A 72 13.85 18.69 -11.00
CA LEU A 72 15.21 18.82 -11.54
C LEU A 72 15.71 20.27 -11.55
N LEU A 73 14.82 21.24 -11.74
CA LEU A 73 15.16 22.66 -11.77
C LEU A 73 15.30 23.25 -10.36
N THR A 74 14.33 22.97 -9.49
CA THR A 74 14.19 23.64 -8.19
C THR A 74 14.68 22.79 -7.02
N GLY A 75 14.78 21.47 -7.18
CA GLY A 75 15.02 20.53 -6.08
C GLY A 75 13.79 20.26 -5.21
N ASP A 76 12.64 20.87 -5.51
CA ASP A 76 11.41 20.77 -4.71
C ASP A 76 10.13 21.03 -5.53
N LEU A 77 8.98 20.67 -5.00
CA LEU A 77 7.67 20.95 -5.59
C LEU A 77 6.91 21.99 -4.75
N PRO A 78 6.18 22.92 -5.40
CA PRO A 78 5.18 23.74 -4.70
C PRO A 78 4.07 22.86 -4.11
N SER A 79 3.29 23.40 -3.16
CA SER A 79 2.32 22.64 -2.36
C SER A 79 1.29 21.89 -3.20
N ASP A 80 0.74 22.52 -4.24
CA ASP A 80 -0.19 21.92 -5.20
C ASP A 80 0.45 20.75 -5.97
N ALA A 81 1.71 20.91 -6.39
CA ALA A 81 2.45 19.89 -7.12
C ALA A 81 2.87 18.73 -6.22
N ARG A 82 3.22 18.99 -4.94
CA ARG A 82 3.42 17.96 -3.91
C ARG A 82 2.15 17.13 -3.72
N ARG A 83 0.98 17.79 -3.63
CA ARG A 83 -0.32 17.09 -3.56
C ARG A 83 -0.55 16.24 -4.80
N ARG A 84 -0.40 16.79 -6.00
CA ARG A 84 -0.54 16.04 -7.26
C ARG A 84 0.38 14.81 -7.32
N TYR A 85 1.65 14.96 -6.94
CA TYR A 85 2.59 13.85 -6.88
C TYR A 85 2.15 12.77 -5.88
N LYS A 86 1.72 13.17 -4.68
CA LYS A 86 1.21 12.26 -3.64
C LYS A 86 0.04 11.43 -4.18
N LEU A 87 -0.92 12.06 -4.86
CA LEU A 87 -2.09 11.40 -5.43
C LEU A 87 -1.73 10.41 -6.53
N ILE A 88 -0.85 10.78 -7.47
CA ILE A 88 -0.36 9.87 -8.51
C ILE A 88 0.35 8.66 -7.87
N ARG A 89 1.21 8.91 -6.86
CA ARG A 89 1.89 7.83 -6.14
C ARG A 89 0.92 6.93 -5.37
N ALA A 90 -0.14 7.46 -4.79
CA ALA A 90 -1.17 6.65 -4.12
C ALA A 90 -1.79 5.63 -5.08
N ARG A 91 -2.13 6.05 -6.31
CA ARG A 91 -2.63 5.15 -7.37
C ARG A 91 -1.64 4.03 -7.73
N TYR A 92 -0.37 4.37 -7.87
CA TYR A 92 0.70 3.38 -8.09
C TYR A 92 0.84 2.40 -6.91
N LYS A 93 0.76 2.89 -5.67
CA LYS A 93 0.81 2.05 -4.47
C LYS A 93 -0.39 1.10 -4.41
N HIS A 94 -1.59 1.60 -4.65
CA HIS A 94 -2.82 0.82 -4.65
C HIS A 94 -2.73 -0.32 -5.66
N LEU A 95 -2.39 -0.02 -6.91
CA LEU A 95 -2.20 -1.07 -7.93
C LEU A 95 -1.05 -2.01 -7.56
N ARG A 96 0.06 -1.55 -6.97
CA ARG A 96 1.13 -2.44 -6.51
C ARG A 96 0.62 -3.46 -5.50
N PHE A 97 -0.27 -3.05 -4.59
CA PHE A 97 -0.88 -3.94 -3.61
C PHE A 97 -1.80 -4.94 -4.29
N ALA A 98 -2.67 -4.51 -5.20
CA ALA A 98 -3.51 -5.40 -6.01
C ALA A 98 -2.69 -6.45 -6.79
N LEU A 99 -1.60 -6.04 -7.45
CA LEU A 99 -0.74 -6.97 -8.21
C LEU A 99 -0.05 -8.01 -7.31
N VAL A 100 0.29 -7.64 -6.07
CA VAL A 100 0.85 -8.56 -5.07
C VAL A 100 -0.22 -9.49 -4.51
N LEU A 101 -1.43 -8.98 -4.29
CA LEU A 101 -2.51 -9.77 -3.73
C LEU A 101 -3.04 -10.79 -4.73
N TYR A 102 -3.43 -10.34 -5.92
CA TYR A 102 -4.19 -11.14 -6.86
C TYR A 102 -3.31 -11.89 -7.87
N GLY A 103 -2.08 -11.44 -8.11
CA GLY A 103 -1.19 -12.07 -9.08
C GLY A 103 -0.64 -13.40 -8.59
N ARG A 104 -0.55 -14.40 -9.49
CA ARG A 104 -0.07 -15.78 -9.20
C ARG A 104 1.29 -15.86 -8.50
N ASN A 105 2.17 -14.89 -8.75
CA ASN A 105 3.51 -14.86 -8.15
C ASN A 105 3.57 -14.05 -6.85
N HIS A 106 2.44 -13.47 -6.42
CA HIS A 106 2.31 -12.51 -5.33
C HIS A 106 3.39 -11.43 -5.30
N ARG A 107 3.73 -10.91 -6.48
CA ARG A 107 4.77 -9.90 -6.71
C ARG A 107 4.33 -8.99 -7.83
N ALA A 108 4.52 -7.69 -7.64
CA ALA A 108 4.38 -6.73 -8.73
C ALA A 108 5.49 -6.96 -9.78
N PRO A 109 5.20 -6.76 -11.08
CA PRO A 109 6.19 -6.83 -12.15
C PRO A 109 7.38 -5.90 -11.94
N LEU A 110 8.51 -6.22 -12.57
CA LEU A 110 9.80 -5.62 -12.23
C LEU A 110 9.84 -4.12 -12.51
N LEU A 111 9.48 -3.67 -13.72
CA LEU A 111 9.52 -2.25 -14.08
C LEU A 111 8.47 -1.46 -13.32
N PHE A 112 7.28 -2.03 -13.13
CA PHE A 112 6.25 -1.41 -12.30
C PHE A 112 6.76 -1.20 -10.86
N ARG A 113 7.33 -2.25 -10.25
CA ARG A 113 7.89 -2.20 -8.89
C ARG A 113 9.03 -1.19 -8.78
N ALA A 114 9.92 -1.14 -9.76
CA ALA A 114 11.01 -0.15 -9.81
C ALA A 114 10.45 1.27 -9.85
N THR A 115 9.43 1.53 -10.67
CA THR A 115 8.75 2.83 -10.75
C THR A 115 8.18 3.26 -9.40
N VAL A 116 7.45 2.37 -8.71
CA VAL A 116 6.90 2.69 -7.39
C VAL A 116 7.98 2.96 -6.34
N ALA A 117 9.09 2.20 -6.37
CA ALA A 117 10.21 2.39 -5.45
C ALA A 117 10.91 3.74 -5.67
N VAL A 118 11.26 4.06 -6.92
CA VAL A 118 11.87 5.33 -7.31
C VAL A 118 10.96 6.49 -6.94
N MET A 119 9.65 6.37 -7.18
CA MET A 119 8.70 7.40 -6.78
C MET A 119 8.68 7.62 -5.26
N GLY A 120 8.83 6.56 -4.47
CA GLY A 120 8.96 6.65 -3.02
C GLY A 120 10.22 7.37 -2.59
N HIS A 121 11.37 6.95 -3.08
CA HIS A 121 12.64 7.59 -2.72
C HIS A 121 12.70 9.05 -3.17
N LEU A 122 12.12 9.39 -4.32
CA LEU A 122 12.01 10.77 -4.78
C LEU A 122 11.17 11.61 -3.81
N GLN A 123 10.01 11.09 -3.37
CA GLN A 123 9.15 11.76 -2.38
C GLN A 123 9.89 12.03 -1.07
N ASP A 124 10.55 11.01 -0.54
CA ASP A 124 11.27 11.11 0.73
C ASP A 124 12.51 12.01 0.59
N SER A 125 13.03 12.20 -0.62
CA SER A 125 14.17 13.08 -0.89
C SER A 125 13.77 14.55 -0.87
N TYR A 126 12.69 14.95 -1.57
CA TYR A 126 12.26 16.35 -1.58
C TYR A 126 11.56 16.77 -0.29
N ARG A 127 10.89 15.85 0.44
CA ARG A 127 10.34 16.13 1.78
C ARG A 127 11.44 16.51 2.78
N ASN A 128 12.62 15.89 2.65
CA ASN A 128 13.74 16.06 3.59
C ASN A 128 14.84 16.99 3.04
N GLY A 129 14.58 17.76 1.99
CA GLY A 129 15.55 18.74 1.43
C GLY A 129 16.83 18.14 0.84
N ARG A 130 16.86 16.84 0.52
CA ARG A 130 18.07 16.13 0.04
C ARG A 130 18.30 16.35 -1.46
N ARG A 131 18.78 17.55 -1.83
CA ARG A 131 18.85 18.01 -3.24
C ARG A 131 19.56 17.04 -4.20
N THR A 132 20.70 16.47 -3.83
CA THR A 132 21.44 15.52 -4.69
C THR A 132 20.63 14.24 -4.95
N ALA A 133 19.98 13.70 -3.91
CA ALA A 133 19.10 12.55 -4.04
C ALA A 133 17.86 12.87 -4.89
N VAL A 134 17.29 14.06 -4.73
CA VAL A 134 16.17 14.54 -5.58
C VAL A 134 16.57 14.50 -7.05
N LEU A 135 17.71 15.08 -7.41
CA LEU A 135 18.18 15.10 -8.80
C LEU A 135 18.37 13.68 -9.36
N GLY A 136 19.03 12.80 -8.60
CA GLY A 136 19.26 11.42 -9.00
C GLY A 136 17.96 10.64 -9.22
N TYR A 137 17.04 10.66 -8.26
CA TYR A 137 15.76 9.94 -8.38
C TYR A 137 14.81 10.57 -9.39
N ALA A 138 14.83 11.89 -9.58
CA ALA A 138 14.05 12.55 -10.62
C ALA A 138 14.53 12.16 -12.03
N LEU A 139 15.85 12.08 -12.25
CA LEU A 139 16.42 11.60 -13.51
C LEU A 139 16.08 10.12 -13.76
N LEU A 140 16.21 9.27 -12.74
CA LEU A 140 15.82 7.87 -12.82
C LEU A 140 14.34 7.71 -13.14
N LEU A 141 13.47 8.50 -12.51
CA LEU A 141 12.04 8.49 -12.84
C LEU A 141 11.80 8.94 -14.29
N ARG A 142 12.53 9.92 -14.82
CA ARG A 142 12.43 10.31 -16.24
C ARG A 142 12.80 9.18 -17.20
N MET A 143 13.82 8.38 -16.87
CA MET A 143 14.17 7.19 -17.64
C MET A 143 13.02 6.18 -17.64
N LEU A 144 12.41 5.93 -16.48
CA LEU A 144 11.24 5.05 -16.36
C LEU A 144 9.99 5.60 -17.10
N LEU A 145 9.91 6.92 -17.27
CA LEU A 145 8.86 7.61 -18.04
C LEU A 145 9.20 7.76 -19.54
N MET A 146 10.29 7.17 -20.03
CA MET A 146 10.51 7.07 -21.48
C MET A 146 9.37 6.29 -22.14
N ARG A 147 9.03 6.63 -23.39
CA ARG A 147 7.84 6.06 -24.05
C ARG A 147 7.89 4.54 -24.14
N SER A 148 9.07 3.99 -24.46
CA SER A 148 9.30 2.55 -24.52
C SER A 148 9.12 1.87 -23.16
N VAL A 149 9.73 2.43 -22.09
CA VAL A 149 9.62 1.89 -20.74
C VAL A 149 8.19 2.01 -20.21
N TRP A 150 7.52 3.14 -20.46
CA TRP A 150 6.11 3.33 -20.11
C TRP A 150 5.21 2.27 -20.75
N ILE A 151 5.39 2.00 -22.05
CA ILE A 151 4.64 0.94 -22.75
C ILE A 151 5.00 -0.44 -22.17
N ALA A 152 6.27 -0.69 -21.83
CA ALA A 152 6.68 -1.93 -21.21
C ALA A 152 6.03 -2.13 -19.83
N VAL A 153 5.97 -1.10 -18.98
CA VAL A 153 5.25 -1.13 -17.70
C VAL A 153 3.77 -1.46 -17.90
N GLN A 154 3.11 -0.82 -18.87
CA GLN A 154 1.71 -1.09 -19.19
C GLN A 154 1.48 -2.55 -19.64
N ARG A 155 2.41 -3.09 -20.44
CA ARG A 155 2.37 -4.50 -20.89
C ARG A 155 2.65 -5.49 -19.75
N GLU A 156 3.60 -5.19 -18.87
CA GLU A 156 3.88 -5.99 -17.68
C GLU A 156 2.64 -6.12 -16.80
N VAL A 157 1.94 -5.01 -16.54
CA VAL A 157 0.69 -4.99 -15.76
C VAL A 157 -0.41 -5.79 -16.47
N ALA A 158 -0.60 -5.57 -17.77
CA ALA A 158 -1.63 -6.28 -18.55
C ALA A 158 -1.36 -7.79 -18.67
N GLY A 159 -0.10 -8.22 -18.57
CA GLY A 159 0.32 -9.61 -18.65
C GLY A 159 0.21 -10.38 -17.32
N VAL A 160 -0.18 -9.73 -16.22
CA VAL A 160 -0.30 -10.40 -14.93
C VAL A 160 -1.42 -11.44 -14.96
N ARG A 161 -1.04 -12.68 -14.64
CA ARG A 161 -1.97 -13.79 -14.45
C ARG A 161 -2.45 -13.80 -12.99
N LEU A 162 -3.74 -13.95 -12.81
CA LEU A 162 -4.32 -14.12 -11.48
C LEU A 162 -3.90 -15.46 -10.89
N ASP A 163 -3.80 -15.51 -9.56
CA ASP A 163 -3.87 -16.76 -8.84
C ASP A 163 -5.32 -17.27 -8.78
N GLY A 164 -5.50 -18.53 -8.37
CA GLY A 164 -6.83 -19.05 -8.03
C GLY A 164 -7.31 -18.56 -6.67
N ALA A 165 -8.61 -18.70 -6.40
CA ALA A 165 -9.23 -18.27 -5.14
C ALA A 165 -8.55 -18.89 -3.89
N ASP A 166 -8.22 -20.18 -3.96
CA ASP A 166 -7.50 -20.85 -2.87
C ASP A 166 -6.08 -20.32 -2.69
N GLY A 167 -5.38 -20.00 -3.78
CA GLY A 167 -4.03 -19.44 -3.74
C GLY A 167 -4.01 -18.05 -3.11
N PHE A 168 -4.96 -17.21 -3.51
CA PHE A 168 -5.21 -15.92 -2.91
C PHE A 168 -5.51 -16.01 -1.40
N LEU A 169 -6.42 -16.91 -0.99
CA LEU A 169 -6.76 -17.09 0.42
C LEU A 169 -5.57 -17.60 1.23
N ARG A 170 -4.83 -18.59 0.72
CA ARG A 170 -3.59 -19.09 1.34
C ARG A 170 -2.56 -17.98 1.51
N PHE A 171 -2.38 -17.12 0.50
CA PHE A 171 -1.46 -16.00 0.59
C PHE A 171 -1.85 -15.02 1.71
N ARG A 172 -3.14 -14.63 1.77
CA ARG A 172 -3.64 -13.73 2.82
C ARG A 172 -3.49 -14.33 4.23
N ARG A 173 -3.82 -15.61 4.40
CA ARG A 173 -3.58 -16.34 5.66
C ARG A 173 -2.11 -16.35 6.05
N ALA A 174 -1.21 -16.60 5.09
CA ALA A 174 0.22 -16.54 5.34
C ALA A 174 0.70 -15.13 5.72
N GLU A 175 0.09 -14.06 5.20
CA GLU A 175 0.39 -12.69 5.63
C GLU A 175 -0.02 -12.45 7.08
N VAL A 176 -1.24 -12.83 7.45
CA VAL A 176 -1.74 -12.67 8.82
C VAL A 176 -0.98 -13.56 9.81
N GLY A 177 -0.60 -14.77 9.39
CA GLY A 177 0.29 -15.64 10.17
C GLY A 177 1.66 -15.03 10.44
N ARG A 178 2.23 -14.26 9.49
CA ARG A 178 3.47 -13.50 9.73
C ARG A 178 3.27 -12.38 10.75
N LEU A 179 2.13 -11.69 10.73
CA LEU A 179 1.80 -10.70 11.75
C LEU A 179 1.75 -11.35 13.14
N ARG A 180 1.03 -12.47 13.27
CA ARG A 180 0.94 -13.25 14.52
C ARG A 180 2.32 -13.64 15.05
N LEU A 181 3.19 -14.16 14.18
CA LEU A 181 4.58 -14.51 14.53
C LEU A 181 5.36 -13.29 15.04
N TRP A 182 5.29 -12.16 14.33
CA TRP A 182 6.02 -10.95 14.71
C TRP A 182 5.48 -10.27 15.97
N LEU A 183 4.20 -10.47 16.30
CA LEU A 183 3.63 -10.03 17.58
C LEU A 183 4.04 -10.93 18.76
N GLY A 184 4.68 -12.08 18.50
CA GLY A 184 5.04 -13.05 19.52
C GLY A 184 3.85 -13.87 20.04
N GLU A 185 2.71 -13.86 19.34
CA GLU A 185 1.51 -14.59 19.78
C GLU A 185 1.69 -16.10 19.62
N GLY A 186 1.65 -16.82 20.75
CA GLY A 186 1.88 -18.27 20.82
C GLY A 186 3.25 -18.67 21.38
N LEU A 187 4.09 -17.69 21.70
CA LEU A 187 5.23 -17.86 22.60
C LEU A 187 4.69 -17.66 24.03
N GLY A 188 4.91 -18.62 24.94
CA GLY A 188 4.25 -18.69 26.25
C GLY A 188 4.31 -17.42 27.11
N GLU A 189 3.49 -17.38 28.18
CA GLU A 189 3.38 -16.25 29.11
C GLU A 189 4.78 -15.79 29.60
N GLY A 190 5.09 -14.50 29.41
CA GLY A 190 6.36 -13.88 29.82
C GLY A 190 7.32 -13.47 28.69
N LEU A 191 7.10 -13.93 27.45
CA LEU A 191 7.85 -13.48 26.25
C LEU A 191 7.11 -12.37 25.45
N GLY A 192 5.96 -11.93 25.97
CA GLY A 192 4.91 -11.16 25.27
C GLY A 192 5.18 -9.69 24.93
N GLU A 193 6.44 -9.25 24.95
CA GLU A 193 6.82 -7.94 24.43
C GLU A 193 7.74 -8.10 23.24
N ALA A 194 7.18 -8.49 22.10
CA ALA A 194 7.92 -8.55 20.85
C ALA A 194 8.48 -7.15 20.53
N LYS A 195 9.76 -6.98 20.82
CA LYS A 195 10.55 -5.85 20.37
C LYS A 195 10.74 -5.97 18.87
N LEU A 196 10.49 -4.88 18.15
CA LEU A 196 10.58 -4.86 16.71
C LEU A 196 11.55 -3.79 16.27
N THR A 197 12.27 -4.06 15.17
CA THR A 197 12.99 -3.02 14.46
C THR A 197 12.03 -2.20 13.61
N ALA A 198 12.35 -0.93 13.34
CA ALA A 198 11.54 -0.07 12.48
C ALA A 198 11.35 -0.69 11.08
N HIS A 199 12.36 -1.40 10.57
CA HIS A 199 12.25 -2.17 9.34
C HIS A 199 11.18 -3.28 9.39
N ARG A 200 11.15 -4.08 10.46
CA ARG A 200 10.16 -5.16 10.63
C ARG A 200 8.75 -4.58 10.84
N PHE A 201 8.64 -3.49 11.60
CA PHE A 201 7.38 -2.77 11.75
C PHE A 201 6.85 -2.22 10.41
N HIS A 202 7.73 -1.67 9.57
CA HIS A 202 7.35 -1.26 8.22
C HIS A 202 6.93 -2.46 7.33
N ALA A 203 7.52 -3.64 7.51
CA ALA A 203 7.07 -4.86 6.85
C ALA A 203 5.66 -5.29 7.29
N MET A 204 5.33 -5.16 8.59
CA MET A 204 3.97 -5.36 9.11
C MET A 204 2.99 -4.36 8.52
N ARG A 205 3.33 -3.07 8.52
CA ARG A 205 2.47 -2.01 7.92
C ARG A 205 2.15 -2.34 6.46
N LYS A 206 3.13 -2.80 5.68
CA LYS A 206 2.89 -3.21 4.28
C LYS A 206 1.88 -4.36 4.14
N ILE A 207 1.76 -5.27 5.10
CA ILE A 207 0.73 -6.31 5.10
C ILE A 207 -0.64 -5.66 5.33
N ILE A 208 -0.76 -4.82 6.36
CA ILE A 208 -2.01 -4.10 6.67
C ILE A 208 -2.43 -3.22 5.48
N SER A 209 -1.54 -2.42 4.90
CA SER A 209 -1.87 -1.59 3.74
C SER A 209 -2.33 -2.40 2.51
N ARG A 210 -1.84 -3.65 2.35
CA ARG A 210 -2.39 -4.54 1.32
C ARG A 210 -3.83 -4.92 1.63
N GLN A 211 -4.11 -5.31 2.88
CA GLN A 211 -5.47 -5.66 3.30
C GLN A 211 -6.42 -4.46 3.17
N VAL A 212 -6.00 -3.25 3.58
CA VAL A 212 -6.75 -1.99 3.37
C VAL A 212 -7.13 -1.85 1.89
N SER A 213 -6.13 -1.85 1.01
CA SER A 213 -6.32 -1.74 -0.45
C SER A 213 -7.29 -2.79 -1.02
N PHE A 214 -7.25 -4.04 -0.51
CA PHE A 214 -8.21 -5.09 -0.87
C PHE A 214 -9.64 -4.71 -0.48
N TYR A 215 -9.87 -4.38 0.79
CA TYR A 215 -11.22 -4.11 1.30
C TYR A 215 -11.79 -2.79 0.78
N ASP A 216 -10.96 -1.79 0.49
CA ASP A 216 -11.39 -0.56 -0.19
C ASP A 216 -11.85 -0.83 -1.61
N THR A 217 -11.14 -1.69 -2.34
CA THR A 217 -11.55 -2.09 -3.68
C THR A 217 -12.85 -2.90 -3.62
N MET A 218 -12.98 -3.84 -2.69
CA MET A 218 -14.18 -4.64 -2.51
C MET A 218 -15.40 -3.79 -2.13
N ARG A 219 -15.30 -2.91 -1.12
CA ARG A 219 -16.46 -2.09 -0.71
C ARG A 219 -16.91 -1.08 -1.77
N THR A 220 -16.00 -0.71 -2.69
CA THR A 220 -16.33 0.14 -3.83
C THR A 220 -17.15 -0.63 -4.86
N LEU A 221 -16.79 -1.88 -5.14
CA LEU A 221 -17.47 -2.73 -6.12
C LEU A 221 -18.76 -3.34 -5.58
N GLU A 222 -18.73 -3.79 -4.33
CA GLU A 222 -19.82 -4.49 -3.65
C GLU A 222 -19.94 -3.94 -2.23
N PRO A 223 -20.75 -2.87 -2.05
CA PRO A 223 -20.99 -2.30 -0.73
C PRO A 223 -21.64 -3.34 0.20
N ASP A 224 -20.93 -3.72 1.24
CA ASP A 224 -21.38 -4.60 2.32
C ASP A 224 -20.88 -4.04 3.66
N GLU A 225 -21.74 -4.08 4.67
CA GLU A 225 -21.47 -3.51 5.99
C GLU A 225 -20.23 -4.14 6.67
N ARG A 226 -20.02 -5.45 6.50
CA ARG A 226 -18.85 -6.13 7.08
C ARG A 226 -17.58 -5.76 6.35
N ILE A 227 -17.63 -5.66 5.02
CA ILE A 227 -16.48 -5.19 4.21
C ILE A 227 -16.14 -3.75 4.57
N PHE A 228 -17.14 -2.89 4.75
CA PHE A 228 -16.95 -1.51 5.19
C PHE A 228 -16.28 -1.44 6.57
N ARG A 229 -16.80 -2.17 7.57
CA ARG A 229 -16.19 -2.25 8.91
C ARG A 229 -14.75 -2.77 8.85
N MET A 230 -14.49 -3.79 8.03
CA MET A 230 -13.15 -4.33 7.87
C MET A 230 -12.17 -3.31 7.27
N SER A 231 -12.58 -2.61 6.21
CA SER A 231 -11.81 -1.51 5.62
C SER A 231 -11.49 -0.45 6.67
N ARG A 232 -12.51 0.08 7.36
CA ARG A 232 -12.35 1.12 8.39
C ARG A 232 -11.45 0.67 9.54
N PHE A 233 -11.60 -0.57 10.01
CA PHE A 233 -10.75 -1.14 11.06
C PHE A 233 -9.28 -1.23 10.63
N LEU A 234 -9.02 -1.67 9.40
CA LEU A 234 -7.66 -1.75 8.86
C LEU A 234 -7.07 -0.36 8.56
N SER A 235 -7.85 0.60 8.07
CA SER A 235 -7.41 1.99 7.88
C SER A 235 -7.00 2.63 9.20
N ALA A 236 -7.75 2.37 10.29
CA ALA A 236 -7.40 2.87 11.61
C ALA A 236 -6.04 2.32 12.09
N ILE A 237 -5.81 1.01 11.95
CA ILE A 237 -4.50 0.40 12.25
C ILE A 237 -3.41 0.99 11.34
N ASN A 238 -3.67 1.10 10.04
CA ASN A 238 -2.71 1.59 9.06
C ASN A 238 -2.29 3.05 9.33
N GLY A 239 -3.23 3.90 9.76
CA GLY A 239 -2.98 5.28 10.18
C GLY A 239 -2.12 5.38 11.45
N LEU A 240 -2.44 4.59 12.48
CA LEU A 240 -1.64 4.51 13.71
C LEU A 240 -0.22 4.02 13.43
N MET A 241 -0.10 2.93 12.66
CA MET A 241 1.21 2.42 12.22
C MET A 241 1.95 3.41 11.33
N GLY A 242 1.21 4.23 10.58
CA GLY A 242 1.80 5.21 9.71
C GLY A 242 2.44 6.38 10.42
N SER A 243 1.73 6.91 11.42
CA SER A 243 2.25 7.98 12.28
C SER A 243 3.52 7.52 13.00
N LEU A 244 3.46 6.35 13.65
CA LEU A 244 4.63 5.79 14.34
C LEU A 244 5.80 5.49 13.39
N HIS A 245 5.52 5.03 12.16
CA HIS A 245 6.58 4.78 11.18
C HIS A 245 7.26 6.09 10.74
N ASP A 246 6.51 7.18 10.56
CA ASP A 246 7.06 8.49 10.24
C ASP A 246 7.98 8.99 11.37
N ASP A 247 7.57 8.83 12.64
CA ASP A 247 8.39 9.20 13.81
C ASP A 247 9.72 8.40 13.86
N LEU A 248 9.66 7.09 13.68
CA LEU A 248 10.84 6.21 13.65
C LEU A 248 11.80 6.56 12.51
N VAL A 249 11.28 7.00 11.36
CA VAL A 249 12.11 7.47 10.23
C VAL A 249 12.76 8.80 10.59
N GLU A 250 12.05 9.73 11.21
CA GLU A 250 12.59 11.02 11.63
C GLU A 250 13.72 10.85 12.65
N GLU A 251 13.53 10.00 13.66
CA GLU A 251 14.57 9.65 14.63
C GLU A 251 15.81 9.05 13.97
N SER A 252 15.62 8.18 12.98
CA SER A 252 16.73 7.56 12.27
C SER A 252 17.50 8.55 11.39
N VAL A 253 16.80 9.46 10.71
CA VAL A 253 17.42 10.55 9.94
C VAL A 253 18.20 11.49 10.87
N ALA A 254 17.71 11.71 12.09
CA ALA A 254 18.40 12.50 13.11
C ALA A 254 19.58 11.77 13.78
N GLY A 255 19.84 10.51 13.41
CA GLY A 255 20.92 9.70 14.01
C GLY A 255 20.65 9.26 15.44
N ARG A 256 19.40 9.36 15.92
CA ARG A 256 19.02 8.95 17.29
C ARG A 256 18.83 7.44 17.42
N ASN A 257 18.35 6.78 16.35
CA ASN A 257 18.09 5.33 16.29
C ASN A 257 18.50 4.73 14.94
N ASP A 258 18.97 3.48 14.92
CA ASP A 258 19.23 2.69 13.72
C ASP A 258 17.95 1.95 13.27
N TYR A 259 17.45 2.30 12.08
CA TYR A 259 16.22 1.76 11.49
C TYR A 259 16.18 0.21 11.37
N HIS A 260 17.34 -0.42 11.27
CA HIS A 260 17.49 -1.86 11.03
C HIS A 260 17.90 -2.63 12.28
N ARG A 261 18.52 -1.98 13.26
CA ARG A 261 19.11 -2.64 14.43
C ARG A 261 18.39 -2.30 15.72
N ASP A 262 17.94 -1.07 15.88
CA ASP A 262 17.36 -0.64 17.14
C ASP A 262 15.92 -1.13 17.26
N GLU A 263 15.63 -1.59 18.46
CA GLU A 263 14.39 -2.26 18.81
C GLU A 263 13.52 -1.33 19.66
N PHE A 264 12.23 -1.26 19.32
CA PHE A 264 11.25 -0.50 20.07
C PHE A 264 10.05 -1.38 20.45
N ARG A 265 9.28 -0.90 21.44
CA ARG A 265 8.02 -1.52 21.84
C ARG A 265 6.89 -0.93 21.03
N VAL A 266 6.14 -1.77 20.32
CA VAL A 266 4.91 -1.34 19.64
C VAL A 266 3.90 -0.85 20.69
N PRO A 267 3.33 0.36 20.52
CA PRO A 267 2.27 0.89 21.37
C PRO A 267 1.11 -0.09 21.55
N GLN A 268 0.52 -0.09 22.74
CA GLN A 268 -0.48 -1.08 23.14
C GLN A 268 -1.70 -1.09 22.22
N ASP A 269 -2.22 0.08 21.82
CA ASP A 269 -3.39 0.18 20.92
C ASP A 269 -3.14 -0.49 19.54
N ILE A 270 -1.98 -0.25 18.93
CA ILE A 270 -1.60 -0.91 17.67
C ILE A 270 -1.52 -2.42 17.88
N ARG A 271 -0.93 -2.86 18.99
CA ARG A 271 -0.78 -4.27 19.32
C ARG A 271 -2.13 -4.95 19.51
N ASP A 272 -3.01 -4.37 20.31
CA ASP A 272 -4.33 -4.95 20.63
C ASP A 272 -5.19 -5.11 19.38
N ARG A 273 -5.17 -4.12 18.49
CA ARG A 273 -5.89 -4.18 17.21
C ARG A 273 -5.32 -5.24 16.26
N LEU A 274 -3.98 -5.32 16.16
CA LEU A 274 -3.32 -6.36 15.37
C LEU A 274 -3.59 -7.77 15.94
N SER A 275 -3.53 -7.93 17.27
CA SER A 275 -3.86 -9.16 17.98
C SER A 275 -5.31 -9.58 17.78
N SER A 276 -6.25 -8.63 17.82
CA SER A 276 -7.66 -8.89 17.54
C SER A 276 -7.84 -9.42 16.11
N LEU A 277 -7.17 -8.79 15.13
CA LEU A 277 -7.17 -9.24 13.75
C LEU A 277 -6.61 -10.65 13.60
N THR A 278 -5.42 -10.92 14.15
CA THR A 278 -4.72 -12.21 13.97
C THR A 278 -5.43 -13.38 14.63
N ARG A 279 -6.11 -13.15 15.76
CA ARG A 279 -6.88 -14.19 16.47
C ARG A 279 -8.20 -14.53 15.78
N ALA A 280 -8.88 -13.54 15.23
CA ALA A 280 -10.16 -13.73 14.56
C ALA A 280 -10.04 -14.14 13.08
N TYR A 281 -8.84 -14.06 12.49
CA TYR A 281 -8.65 -14.42 11.08
C TYR A 281 -8.79 -15.93 10.86
N PRO A 282 -9.58 -16.37 9.87
CA PRO A 282 -9.82 -17.79 9.65
C PRO A 282 -8.55 -18.50 9.16
N ASN A 283 -8.19 -19.59 9.86
CA ASN A 283 -7.11 -20.52 9.50
C ASN A 283 -7.36 -21.21 8.17
#